data_AF-A0AAV2BEE5-F1
#
_entry.id   AF-A0AAV2BEE5-F1
#
_cell.length_a   1.000
_cell.length_b   1.000
_cell.length_c   1.000
_cell.angle_alpha   90.00
_cell.angle_beta   90.00
_cell.angle_gamma   90.00
#
_symmetry.space_group_name_H-M   'P 1'
#
loop_
_entity.id
_entity.type
_entity.pdbx_description
1 polymer ?
#
loop_
_entity_poly.entity_id
_entity_poly.type
_entity_poly.pdbx_seq_one_letter_code
_entity_poly.pdbx_strand_id
1 'polypeptide(L)'
;RGNFVEFRSGLINICPVGRSCSQKEREEFVKYELNFTIKALPTRGKIKFLSLFFAVLSGGQISFDCFPVGWDKTFCLKHIFPDRDAYGNIQFFGDKTFPGGNDYELFNHGAVIGHTVTSPEDTMEQLKQMYFS
;
A
#
# COMPACT_ATOMS: atom_id res chain seq x y z
N ARG A 1 13.64 7.03 21.09
CA ARG A 1 13.32 6.84 19.65
C ARG A 1 14.00 5.56 19.19
N GLY A 2 13.31 4.71 18.42
CA GLY A 2 13.79 3.39 18.01
C GLY A 2 12.89 2.81 16.90
N ASN A 3 13.27 1.67 16.33
CA ASN A 3 12.59 1.03 15.19
C ASN A 3 12.55 1.94 13.94
N PHE A 4 13.73 2.35 13.48
CA PHE A 4 13.90 3.12 12.24
C PHE A 4 13.83 2.26 10.99
N VAL A 5 14.24 0.99 11.13
CA VAL A 5 14.14 -0.04 10.10
C VAL A 5 13.52 -1.25 10.76
N GLU A 6 12.38 -1.69 10.24
CA GLU A 6 11.65 -2.85 10.71
C GLU A 6 11.62 -3.90 9.60
N PHE A 7 12.23 -5.04 9.86
CA PHE A 7 12.19 -6.19 8.95
C PHE A 7 10.88 -6.94 9.16
N ARG A 8 10.14 -7.14 8.08
CA ARG A 8 8.97 -8.00 8.03
C ARG A 8 9.22 -9.11 7.03
N SER A 9 8.41 -10.17 7.09
CA SER A 9 8.54 -11.32 6.18
C SER A 9 8.46 -10.92 4.70
N GLY A 10 7.67 -9.90 4.38
CA GLY A 10 7.41 -9.46 3.00
C GLY A 10 8.12 -8.19 2.56
N LEU A 11 8.64 -7.39 3.51
CA LEU A 11 9.08 -6.02 3.23
C LEU A 11 9.96 -5.47 4.34
N ILE A 12 10.61 -4.35 4.05
CA ILE A 12 11.29 -3.53 5.05
C ILE A 12 10.51 -2.22 5.21
N ASN A 13 10.04 -1.93 6.42
CA ASN A 13 9.45 -0.64 6.73
C ASN A 13 10.56 0.30 7.23
N ILE A 14 10.67 1.47 6.63
CA ILE A 14 11.64 2.50 7.00
C ILE A 14 10.87 3.70 7.56
N CYS A 15 11.19 4.06 8.81
CA CYS A 15 10.52 5.09 9.58
C CYS A 15 11.57 6.08 10.13
N PRO A 16 11.82 7.22 9.45
CA PRO A 16 12.90 8.15 9.83
C PRO A 16 12.78 8.72 11.25
N VAL A 17 11.56 8.97 11.73
CA VAL A 17 11.31 9.41 13.12
C VAL A 17 11.42 8.27 14.15
N GLY A 18 11.43 7.02 13.68
CA GLY A 18 11.39 5.82 14.50
C GLY A 18 9.96 5.45 14.89
N ARG A 19 9.58 4.19 14.69
CA ARG A 19 8.19 3.73 14.89
C ARG A 19 7.72 3.79 16.35
N SER A 20 8.66 3.76 17.28
CA SER A 20 8.41 3.89 18.72
C SER A 20 8.14 5.32 19.19
N CYS A 21 7.81 6.25 18.29
CA CYS A 21 7.44 7.63 18.62
C CYS A 21 5.97 7.75 19.06
N SER A 22 5.69 8.75 19.89
CA SER A 22 4.35 9.11 20.33
C SER A 22 3.50 9.72 19.20
N GLN A 23 2.17 9.71 19.34
CA GLN A 23 1.27 10.30 18.34
C GLN A 23 1.57 11.79 18.10
N LYS A 24 1.89 12.55 19.15
CA LYS A 24 2.31 13.95 19.04
C LYS A 24 3.57 14.11 18.19
N GLU A 25 4.57 13.26 18.39
CA GLU A 25 5.79 13.28 17.57
C GLU A 25 5.51 12.91 16.11
N ARG A 26 4.53 12.04 15.83
CA ARG A 26 4.10 11.74 14.45
C ARG A 26 3.55 12.97 13.76
N GLU A 27 2.68 13.71 14.44
CA GLU A 27 2.08 14.94 13.91
C GLU A 27 3.11 16.04 13.69
N GLU A 28 4.06 16.19 14.63
CA GLU A 28 5.20 17.10 14.48
C GLU A 28 6.10 16.69 13.31
N PHE A 29 6.35 15.39 13.14
CA PHE A 29 7.12 14.87 12.02
C PHE A 29 6.42 15.13 10.69
N VAL A 30 5.11 14.91 10.57
CA VAL A 30 4.34 15.21 9.37
C VAL A 30 4.46 16.70 9.00
N LYS A 31 4.34 17.60 9.99
CA LYS A 31 4.52 19.05 9.78
C LYS A 31 5.94 19.39 9.33
N TYR A 32 6.95 18.69 9.84
CA TYR A 32 8.34 18.86 9.44
C TYR A 32 8.61 18.32 8.01
N GLU A 33 8.09 17.15 7.67
CA GLU A 33 8.27 16.47 6.37
C GLU A 33 7.58 17.19 5.21
N LEU A 34 6.46 17.89 5.48
CA LEU A 34 5.85 18.82 4.51
C LEU A 34 6.83 19.94 4.07
N ASN A 35 7.85 20.24 4.89
CA ASN A 35 8.87 21.24 4.61
C ASN A 35 10.22 20.64 4.17
N PHE A 36 10.47 19.34 4.41
CA PHE A 36 11.74 18.66 4.12
C PHE A 36 11.52 17.31 3.45
N THR A 37 12.03 17.20 2.23
CA THR A 37 11.71 16.22 1.20
C THR A 37 12.27 14.80 1.47
N ILE A 38 11.91 14.15 2.58
CA ILE A 38 12.23 12.73 2.82
C ILE A 38 11.44 11.85 1.83
N LYS A 39 10.24 12.27 1.40
CA LYS A 39 9.51 11.68 0.25
C LYS A 39 10.27 11.72 -1.09
N ALA A 40 11.33 12.52 -1.22
CA ALA A 40 12.22 12.51 -2.39
C ALA A 40 13.50 11.68 -2.18
N LEU A 41 13.66 10.98 -1.06
CA LEU A 41 14.73 9.99 -0.91
C LEU A 41 14.69 8.92 -2.01
N PRO A 42 13.52 8.38 -2.44
CA PRO A 42 13.46 7.44 -3.55
C PRO A 42 14.00 8.01 -4.87
N THR A 43 14.01 9.34 -5.04
CA THR A 43 14.39 10.01 -6.29
C THR A 43 15.81 10.57 -6.29
N ARG A 44 16.58 10.46 -5.19
CA ARG A 44 17.97 10.95 -5.10
C ARG A 44 19.01 9.84 -5.24
N GLY A 45 19.78 9.88 -6.34
CA GLY A 45 21.05 9.15 -6.50
C GLY A 45 20.94 7.64 -6.77
N LYS A 46 21.81 6.83 -6.13
CA LYS A 46 21.99 5.38 -6.31
C LYS A 46 20.71 4.53 -6.11
N ILE A 47 19.62 5.12 -5.61
CA ILE A 47 18.33 4.47 -5.39
C ILE A 47 17.58 4.19 -6.71
N LYS A 48 17.89 4.91 -7.80
CA LYS A 48 17.31 4.66 -9.12
C LYS A 48 17.66 3.28 -9.71
N PHE A 49 18.79 2.68 -9.29
CA PHE A 49 19.12 1.30 -9.65
C PHE A 49 18.34 0.30 -8.77
N LEU A 50 18.15 0.62 -7.49
CA LEU A 50 17.34 -0.20 -6.59
C LEU A 50 15.87 -0.21 -7.00
N SER A 51 15.35 0.85 -7.63
CA SER A 51 13.98 0.87 -8.16
C SER A 51 13.73 -0.11 -9.31
N LEU A 52 14.76 -0.74 -9.87
CA LEU A 52 14.60 -1.86 -10.80
C LEU A 52 14.18 -3.16 -10.09
N PHE A 53 14.50 -3.27 -8.79
CA PHE A 53 14.28 -4.47 -8.00
C PHE A 53 13.27 -4.26 -6.87
N PHE A 54 13.13 -3.04 -6.38
CA PHE A 54 12.31 -2.69 -5.22
C PHE A 54 11.35 -1.54 -5.51
N ALA A 55 10.09 -1.71 -5.15
CA ALA A 55 9.10 -0.66 -5.08
C ALA A 55 9.12 0.01 -3.70
N VAL A 56 8.78 1.30 -3.66
CA VAL A 56 8.63 2.07 -2.42
C VAL A 56 7.22 2.66 -2.36
N LEU A 57 6.47 2.34 -1.31
CA LEU A 57 5.14 2.92 -1.06
C LEU A 57 5.12 3.69 0.24
N SER A 58 4.45 4.84 0.24
CA SER A 58 4.26 5.62 1.46
C SER A 58 3.34 4.86 2.43
N GLY A 59 3.88 4.55 3.62
CA GLY A 59 3.22 3.82 4.69
C GLY A 59 2.70 4.78 5.76
N GLY A 60 1.44 5.19 5.66
CA GLY A 60 0.78 6.04 6.64
C GLY A 60 1.43 7.42 6.78
N GLN A 61 1.56 7.90 8.01
CA GLN A 61 2.02 9.27 8.32
C GLN A 61 3.54 9.46 8.35
N ILE A 62 4.31 8.40 8.68
CA ILE A 62 5.71 8.56 9.14
C ILE A 62 6.72 7.60 8.48
N SER A 63 6.26 6.69 7.63
CA SER A 63 7.09 5.60 7.12
C SER A 63 6.86 5.35 5.63
N PHE A 64 7.75 4.57 5.05
CA PHE A 64 7.57 3.99 3.72
C PHE A 64 7.98 2.52 3.74
N ASP A 65 7.27 1.71 2.97
CA ASP A 65 7.55 0.29 2.79
C ASP A 65 8.40 0.11 1.54
N CYS A 66 9.44 -0.71 1.65
CA CYS A 66 10.31 -1.12 0.55
C CYS A 66 10.19 -2.63 0.36
N PHE A 67 9.81 -3.07 -0.83
CA PHE A 67 9.54 -4.48 -1.15
C PHE A 67 9.89 -4.78 -2.60
N PRO A 68 10.18 -6.04 -2.97
CA PRO A 68 10.51 -6.38 -4.35
C PRO A 68 9.39 -5.98 -5.33
N VAL A 69 9.75 -5.57 -6.56
CA VAL A 69 8.75 -5.30 -7.60
C VAL A 69 7.85 -6.51 -7.81
N GLY A 70 6.53 -6.30 -7.90
CA GLY A 70 5.52 -7.35 -8.01
C GLY A 70 5.14 -8.02 -6.69
N TRP A 71 5.58 -7.47 -5.55
CA TRP A 71 5.10 -7.82 -4.20
C TRP A 71 4.05 -6.83 -3.68
N ASP A 72 3.45 -6.04 -4.57
CA ASP A 72 2.22 -5.29 -4.29
C ASP A 72 1.03 -6.26 -4.07
N LYS A 73 -0.18 -5.72 -3.90
CA LYS A 73 -1.36 -6.55 -3.58
C LYS A 73 -1.68 -7.60 -4.65
N THR A 74 -1.23 -7.44 -5.90
CA THR A 74 -1.38 -8.48 -6.93
C THR A 74 -0.66 -9.78 -6.58
N PHE A 75 0.31 -9.75 -5.67
CA PHE A 75 1.02 -10.94 -5.20
C PHE A 75 0.07 -12.03 -4.68
N CYS A 76 -1.04 -11.65 -4.04
CA CYS A 76 -1.99 -12.63 -3.51
C CYS A 76 -2.68 -13.46 -4.60
N LEU A 77 -2.77 -12.93 -5.83
CA LEU A 77 -3.40 -13.62 -6.95
C LEU A 77 -2.68 -14.93 -7.30
N LYS A 78 -1.38 -15.05 -7.03
CA LYS A 78 -0.61 -16.29 -7.20
C LYS A 78 -1.17 -17.46 -6.38
N HIS A 79 -1.86 -17.16 -5.29
CA HIS A 79 -2.47 -18.15 -4.41
C HIS A 79 -3.94 -18.43 -4.75
N ILE A 80 -4.58 -17.55 -5.54
CA ILE A 80 -5.97 -17.69 -5.97
C ILE A 80 -6.04 -18.35 -7.35
N PHE A 81 -5.08 -18.05 -8.22
CA PHE A 81 -5.07 -18.52 -9.61
C PHE A 81 -5.04 -20.04 -9.81
N PRO A 82 -4.39 -20.85 -8.95
CA PRO A 82 -4.46 -22.30 -9.07
C PRO A 82 -5.89 -22.85 -9.06
N ASP A 83 -6.79 -22.19 -8.34
CA ASP A 83 -8.20 -22.57 -8.21
C ASP A 83 -9.12 -21.51 -8.86
N ARG A 84 -8.61 -20.71 -9.81
CA ARG A 84 -9.35 -19.58 -10.38
C ARG A 84 -10.71 -19.97 -10.90
N ASP A 85 -10.79 -21.12 -11.58
CA ASP A 85 -12.03 -21.60 -12.19
C ASP A 85 -13.09 -22.00 -11.15
N ALA A 86 -12.70 -22.23 -9.90
CA ALA A 86 -13.62 -22.41 -8.78
C ALA A 86 -14.25 -21.09 -8.32
N TYR A 87 -13.66 -19.95 -8.70
CA TYR A 87 -14.19 -18.62 -8.42
C TYR A 87 -14.83 -18.05 -9.70
N GLY A 88 -16.10 -17.66 -9.64
CA GLY A 88 -16.75 -17.01 -10.78
C GLY A 88 -16.10 -15.65 -11.10
N ASN A 89 -16.46 -14.63 -10.32
CA ASN A 89 -15.86 -13.30 -10.42
C ASN A 89 -15.16 -12.96 -9.10
N ILE A 90 -13.92 -12.48 -9.17
CA ILE A 90 -13.18 -11.99 -8.00
C ILE A 90 -13.48 -10.50 -7.84
N GLN A 91 -14.18 -10.13 -6.76
CA GLN A 91 -14.47 -8.74 -6.43
C GLN A 91 -13.39 -8.19 -5.50
N PHE A 92 -12.84 -7.01 -5.81
CA PHE A 92 -11.85 -6.34 -4.97
C PHE A 92 -12.35 -4.96 -4.58
N PHE A 93 -12.31 -4.63 -3.28
CA PHE A 93 -12.69 -3.32 -2.75
C PHE A 93 -11.46 -2.64 -2.15
N GLY A 94 -11.22 -1.37 -2.49
CA GLY A 94 -10.06 -0.62 -2.00
C GLY A 94 -10.30 0.89 -1.91
N ASP A 95 -9.63 1.56 -0.98
CA ASP A 95 -9.75 3.00 -0.75
C ASP A 95 -8.68 3.83 -1.47
N LYS A 96 -7.53 3.22 -1.78
CA LYS A 96 -6.40 3.88 -2.43
C LYS A 96 -6.16 3.32 -3.83
N THR A 97 -7.20 3.37 -4.65
CA THR A 97 -7.25 2.84 -6.02
C THR A 97 -6.78 3.85 -7.08
N PHE A 98 -6.32 5.03 -6.68
CA PHE A 98 -5.73 6.05 -7.56
C PHE A 98 -4.27 5.72 -7.90
N PRO A 99 -3.69 6.21 -9.02
CA PRO A 99 -2.29 5.97 -9.36
C PRO A 99 -1.32 6.34 -8.23
N GLY A 100 -0.51 5.37 -7.80
CA GLY A 100 0.42 5.52 -6.65
C GLY A 100 -0.19 5.19 -5.28
N GLY A 101 -1.48 4.90 -5.22
CA GLY A 101 -2.12 4.28 -4.06
C GLY A 101 -1.78 2.78 -3.97
N ASN A 102 -1.81 2.22 -2.76
CA ASN A 102 -1.38 0.83 -2.54
C ASN A 102 -2.41 -0.23 -2.98
N ASP A 103 -3.60 0.17 -3.43
CA ASP A 103 -4.61 -0.72 -4.03
C ASP A 103 -4.58 -0.69 -5.56
N TYR A 104 -3.85 0.26 -6.16
CA TYR A 104 -3.93 0.58 -7.59
C TYR A 104 -3.66 -0.62 -8.50
N GLU A 105 -2.60 -1.37 -8.24
CA GLU A 105 -2.17 -2.47 -9.10
C GLU A 105 -3.18 -3.62 -9.07
N LEU A 106 -3.68 -3.99 -7.89
CA LEU A 106 -4.69 -5.05 -7.77
C LEU A 106 -6.04 -4.60 -8.32
N PHE A 107 -6.46 -3.37 -8.02
CA PHE A 107 -7.71 -2.80 -8.52
C PHE A 107 -7.81 -2.83 -10.06
N ASN A 108 -6.70 -2.52 -10.75
CA ASN A 108 -6.66 -2.52 -12.22
C ASN A 108 -6.26 -3.87 -12.83
N HIS A 109 -6.02 -4.91 -12.01
CA HIS A 109 -5.63 -6.21 -12.52
C HIS A 109 -6.80 -6.88 -13.24
N GLY A 110 -6.62 -7.32 -14.49
CA GLY A 110 -7.68 -7.93 -15.31
C GLY A 110 -8.26 -9.26 -14.80
N ALA A 111 -7.86 -9.70 -13.60
CA ALA A 111 -8.40 -10.89 -12.94
C ALA A 111 -9.42 -10.56 -11.85
N VAL A 112 -9.59 -9.28 -11.50
CA VAL A 112 -10.55 -8.82 -10.50
C VAL A 112 -11.47 -7.76 -11.10
N ILE A 113 -12.62 -7.59 -10.47
CA ILE A 113 -13.53 -6.47 -10.68
C ILE A 113 -13.32 -5.52 -9.50
N GLY A 114 -12.73 -4.36 -9.77
CA GLY A 114 -12.37 -3.38 -8.76
C GLY A 114 -13.52 -2.43 -8.39
N HIS A 115 -13.68 -2.19 -7.10
CA HIS A 115 -14.63 -1.25 -6.51
C HIS A 115 -13.87 -0.25 -5.63
N THR A 116 -13.97 1.02 -5.96
CA THR A 116 -13.41 2.07 -5.11
C THR A 116 -14.38 2.35 -3.98
N VAL A 117 -13.87 2.40 -2.75
CA VAL A 117 -14.66 2.73 -1.56
C VAL A 117 -14.02 3.88 -0.79
N THR A 118 -14.82 4.64 -0.07
CA THR A 118 -14.34 5.77 0.74
C THR A 118 -14.42 5.51 2.24
N SER A 119 -15.23 4.53 2.64
CA SER A 119 -15.37 4.11 4.03
C SER A 119 -15.88 2.66 4.15
N PRO A 120 -15.85 2.08 5.36
CA PRO A 120 -16.50 0.79 5.63
C PRO A 120 -18.01 0.79 5.32
N GLU A 121 -18.69 1.91 5.54
CA GLU A 121 -20.12 2.08 5.27
C GLU A 121 -20.40 2.05 3.76
N ASP A 122 -19.60 2.76 2.97
CA ASP A 122 -19.67 2.73 1.50
C ASP A 122 -19.47 1.31 0.95
N THR A 123 -18.49 0.57 1.50
CA THR A 123 -18.28 -0.85 1.18
C THR A 123 -19.55 -1.68 1.44
N MET A 124 -20.19 -1.46 2.59
CA MET A 124 -21.41 -2.17 2.98
C MET A 124 -22.59 -1.83 2.07
N GLU A 125 -22.75 -0.57 1.69
CA GLU A 125 -23.81 -0.13 0.76
C GLU A 125 -23.64 -0.76 -0.62
N GLN A 126 -22.43 -0.79 -1.15
CA GLN A 126 -22.13 -1.44 -2.43
C GLN A 126 -22.41 -2.95 -2.38
N LEU A 127 -22.02 -3.64 -1.31
CA LEU A 127 -22.32 -5.06 -1.13
C LEU A 127 -23.83 -5.35 -1.05
N LYS A 128 -24.59 -4.49 -0.37
CA LYS A 128 -26.06 -4.60 -0.30
C LYS A 128 -26.69 -4.47 -1.67
N GLN A 129 -26.27 -3.50 -2.47
CA GLN A 129 -26.80 -3.29 -3.83
C GLN A 129 -26.51 -4.48 -4.74
N MET A 130 -25.33 -5.10 -4.62
CA MET A 130 -24.92 -6.21 -5.49
C MET A 130 -25.61 -7.55 -5.18
N TYR A 131 -25.87 -7.86 -3.90
CA TYR A 131 -26.23 -9.22 -3.48
C TYR A 131 -27.54 -9.33 -2.69
N PHE A 132 -28.13 -8.21 -2.27
CA PHE A 132 -29.30 -8.20 -1.39
C PHE A 132 -30.43 -7.30 -1.92
N SER A 133 -30.43 -7.04 -3.24
CA SER A 133 -31.49 -6.35 -3.96
C SER A 133 -32.61 -7.28 -4.43
#